data_AF-A0A3D5V122-F1
#
_entry.id   AF-A0A3D5V122-F1
#
_cell.length_a   1.000
_cell.length_b   1.000
_cell.length_c   1.000
_cell.angle_alpha   90.00
_cell.angle_beta   90.00
_cell.angle_gamma   90.00
#
_symmetry.space_group_name_H-M   'P 1'
#
loop_
_entity.id
_entity.type
_entity.pdbx_description
1 polymer ?
#
loop_
_entity_poly.entity_id
_entity_poly.type
_entity_poly.pdbx_seq_one_letter_code
_entity_poly.pdbx_strand_id
1 'polypeptide(L)' 'AASQYVFDWMQREGFNPRTAGATPERQNVIGEYGGSAEGTNLLFTAHLDTESPTYEPDLDNAKYRPETLSNREWLECWL' A
#
# COMPACT_ATOMS: atom_id res chain seq x y z
N ALA A 1 -2.18 -3.50 -7.62
CA ALA A 1 -3.48 -2.86 -7.30
C ALA A 1 -3.36 -1.74 -6.27
N ALA A 2 -2.87 -2.02 -5.05
CA ALA A 2 -2.78 -1.02 -3.97
C ALA A 2 -1.91 0.21 -4.30
N SER A 3 -0.70 0.01 -4.84
CA SER A 3 0.20 1.10 -5.23
C SER A 3 -0.42 2.04 -6.27
N GLN A 4 -1.08 1.49 -7.30
CA GLN A 4 -1.75 2.29 -8.32
C GLN A 4 -2.89 3.12 -7.72
N TYR A 5 -3.70 2.52 -6.85
CA TYR A 5 -4.79 3.24 -6.19
C TYR A 5 -4.27 4.44 -5.38
N VAL A 6 -3.21 4.24 -4.60
CA VAL A 6 -2.59 5.30 -3.79
C VAL A 6 -1.96 6.36 -4.68
N PHE A 7 -1.29 5.97 -5.77
CA PHE A 7 -0.75 6.90 -6.77
C PHE A 7 -1.85 7.79 -7.35
N ASP A 8 -2.94 7.20 -7.85
CA ASP A 8 -4.05 7.93 -8.45
C ASP A 8 -4.73 8.84 -7.41
N TRP A 9 -4.87 8.39 -6.17
CA TRP A 9 -5.39 9.20 -5.08
C TRP A 9 -4.49 10.41 -4.80
N MET A 10 -3.19 10.20 -4.62
CA MET A 10 -2.24 11.29 -4.41
C MET A 10 -2.25 12.29 -5.57
N GLN A 11 -2.42 11.81 -6.80
CA GLN A 11 -2.50 12.68 -7.98
C GLN A 11 -3.77 13.53 -7.95
N ARG A 12 -4.92 12.95 -7.63
CA ARG A 12 -6.20 13.67 -7.50
C ARG A 12 -6.16 14.74 -6.40
N GLU A 13 -5.51 14.44 -5.29
CA GLU A 13 -5.42 15.34 -4.13
C GLU A 13 -4.26 16.37 -4.23
N GLY A 14 -3.45 16.31 -5.29
CA GLY A 14 -2.40 17.30 -5.55
C GLY A 14 -1.06 17.07 -4.84
N PHE A 15 -0.75 15.83 -4.44
CA PHE A 15 0.51 15.44 -3.78
C PHE A 15 1.68 15.18 -4.74
N ASN A 16 1.57 15.56 -6.03
CA ASN A 16 2.61 15.36 -7.05
C ASN A 16 3.35 13.99 -6.95
N PRO A 17 2.63 12.85 -7.03
CA PRO A 17 3.20 11.56 -6.67
C PRO A 17 4.23 11.06 -7.70
N ARG A 18 5.20 10.29 -7.21
CA ARG A 18 6.13 9.50 -8.01
C ARG A 18 6.28 8.08 -7.46
N THR A 19 6.66 7.14 -8.31
CA THR A 19 6.97 5.77 -7.92
C THR A 19 8.47 5.58 -7.66
N ALA A 20 8.76 4.75 -6.65
CA ALA A 20 10.01 4.46 -5.93
C ALA A 20 10.30 2.96 -5.76
N GLY A 21 11.08 2.29 -6.62
CA GLY A 21 11.28 0.84 -6.43
C GLY A 21 12.10 0.13 -7.51
N ALA A 22 12.50 -1.10 -7.22
CA ALA A 22 13.39 -1.89 -8.07
C ALA A 22 12.69 -2.53 -9.28
N THR A 23 11.41 -2.91 -9.17
CA THR A 23 10.65 -3.55 -10.26
C THR A 23 9.28 -2.92 -10.43
N PRO A 24 8.75 -2.74 -11.66
CA PRO A 24 7.47 -2.05 -11.90
C PRO A 24 6.29 -2.57 -11.06
N GLU A 25 6.32 -3.84 -10.67
CA GLU A 25 5.28 -4.55 -9.95
C GLU A 25 5.29 -4.26 -8.43
N ARG A 26 6.45 -3.87 -7.86
CA ARG A 26 6.65 -3.63 -6.41
C ARG A 26 7.32 -2.29 -6.16
N GLN A 27 6.51 -1.24 -6.20
CA GLN A 27 6.93 0.15 -6.08
C GLN A 27 6.38 0.78 -4.81
N ASN A 28 7.19 1.62 -4.15
CA ASN A 28 6.71 2.60 -3.19
C ASN A 28 6.06 3.77 -3.94
N VAL A 29 5.11 4.44 -3.29
CA VAL A 29 4.49 5.67 -3.78
C VAL A 29 4.87 6.80 -2.86
N ILE A 30 5.48 7.85 -3.41
CA ILE A 30 5.98 9.00 -2.66
C ILE A 30 5.25 10.23 -3.18
N GLY A 31 4.59 10.96 -2.28
CA GLY A 31 3.94 12.24 -2.56
C GLY A 31 4.56 13.37 -1.73
N GLU A 32 4.49 14.58 -2.27
CA GLU A 32 4.97 15.81 -1.67
C GLU A 32 3.84 16.84 -1.69
N TYR A 33 3.66 17.60 -0.61
CA TYR A 33 2.60 18.60 -0.51
C TYR A 33 3.05 19.83 0.26
N GLY A 34 2.83 21.00 -0.35
CA GLY A 34 3.23 22.29 0.21
C GLY A 34 4.74 22.53 0.16
N GLY A 35 5.20 23.50 0.94
CA GLY A 35 6.61 23.91 1.01
C GLY A 35 7.01 24.84 -0.14
N SER A 36 7.16 26.14 0.15
CA SER A 36 7.67 27.13 -0.82
C SER A 36 8.82 27.98 -0.27
N ALA A 37 9.28 27.68 0.94
CA ALA A 37 10.30 28.41 1.67
C ALA A 37 11.29 27.45 2.34
N GLU A 38 12.38 28.01 2.87
CA GLU A 38 13.35 27.23 3.65
C GLU A 38 12.72 26.79 4.98
N GLY A 39 12.48 25.48 5.09
CA GLY A 39 11.90 24.85 6.27
C GLY A 39 12.25 23.37 6.31
N THR A 40 12.07 22.73 7.47
CA THR A 40 12.32 21.30 7.63
C THR A 40 11.13 20.49 7.11
N ASN A 41 11.42 19.37 6.44
CA ASN A 41 10.40 18.44 5.96
C ASN A 41 9.95 17.48 7.07
N LEU A 42 8.67 17.10 7.03
CA LEU A 42 8.11 16.02 7.84
C LEU A 42 7.68 14.87 6.92
N LEU A 43 8.07 13.65 7.26
CA LEU A 43 7.71 12.44 6.51
C LEU A 43 6.67 11.62 7.27
N PHE A 44 5.55 11.33 6.61
CA PHE A 44 4.64 10.26 7.01
C PHE A 44 4.96 9.02 6.18
N THR A 45 5.06 7.86 6.83
CA THR A 45 5.37 6.59 6.16
C THR A 45 4.49 5.47 6.70
N ALA A 46 4.05 4.62 5.78
CA ALA A 46 3.29 3.40 6.02
C ALA A 46 3.60 2.42 4.88
N HIS A 47 3.27 1.14 5.08
CA HIS A 47 3.45 0.10 4.06
C HIS A 47 2.10 -0.29 3.43
N LEU A 48 2.14 -0.83 2.21
CA LEU A 48 0.94 -1.14 1.41
C LEU A 48 0.56 -2.62 1.41
N ASP A 49 1.49 -3.48 1.80
CA ASP A 49 1.31 -4.92 1.87
C ASP A 49 0.52 -5.33 3.12
N THR A 50 -0.19 -6.45 3.00
CA THR A 50 -0.97 -7.06 4.07
C THR A 50 -0.46 -8.47 4.34
N GLU A 51 -0.62 -8.93 5.57
CA GLU A 51 -0.29 -10.30 5.94
C GLU A 51 -1.23 -11.30 5.24
N SER A 52 -0.66 -12.38 4.69
CA SER A 52 -1.42 -13.55 4.26
C SER A 52 -1.88 -14.39 5.46
N PRO A 53 -2.93 -15.23 5.29
CA PRO A 53 -3.40 -16.10 6.36
C PRO A 53 -2.34 -17.06 6.88
N THR A 54 -2.48 -17.42 8.14
CA THR A 54 -1.58 -18.35 8.85
C THR A 54 -1.98 -19.81 8.68
N TYR A 55 -3.19 -20.06 8.16
CA TYR A 55 -3.86 -21.37 8.06
C TYR A 55 -4.14 -22.01 9.41
N GLU A 56 -4.14 -21.22 10.48
CA GLU A 56 -4.62 -21.61 11.80
C GLU A 56 -6.02 -20.99 11.99
N PRO A 57 -7.08 -21.82 12.10
CA PRO A 57 -8.46 -21.33 12.11
C PRO A 57 -8.77 -20.25 13.14
N ASP A 58 -8.27 -20.36 14.38
CA ASP A 58 -8.62 -19.41 15.43
C ASP A 58 -7.97 -18.04 15.19
N LEU A 59 -6.71 -18.01 14.77
CA LEU A 59 -5.97 -16.81 14.41
C LEU A 59 -6.52 -16.14 13.15
N ASP A 60 -6.86 -16.91 12.12
CA ASP A 60 -7.35 -16.36 10.87
C ASP A 60 -8.79 -15.83 11.00
N ASN A 61 -9.66 -16.51 11.77
CA ASN A 61 -11.02 -16.05 12.02
C ASN A 61 -11.08 -14.74 12.83
N ALA A 62 -10.03 -14.44 13.61
CA ALA A 62 -9.93 -13.18 14.35
C ALA A 62 -9.54 -11.99 13.46
N LYS A 63 -8.83 -12.24 12.35
CA LYS A 63 -8.27 -11.20 11.47
C LYS A 63 -9.04 -11.00 10.16
N TYR A 64 -9.54 -12.09 9.58
CA TYR A 64 -10.06 -12.11 8.22
C TYR A 64 -11.53 -12.50 8.20
N ARG A 65 -12.25 -11.99 7.18
CA ARG A 65 -13.60 -12.47 6.90
C ARG A 65 -13.53 -13.76 6.07
N PRO A 66 -14.52 -14.66 6.16
CA PRO A 66 -14.56 -15.87 5.34
C PRO A 66 -14.41 -15.58 3.84
N GLU A 67 -14.99 -14.48 3.35
CA GLU A 67 -14.89 -14.08 1.94
C GLU A 67 -13.46 -13.71 1.55
N THR A 68 -12.70 -13.09 2.46
CA THR A 68 -11.27 -12.76 2.24
C THR A 68 -10.45 -14.03 2.10
N LEU A 69 -10.67 -15.02 2.97
CA LEU A 69 -9.95 -16.30 2.93
C LEU A 69 -10.29 -17.13 1.68
N SER A 70 -11.47 -16.92 1.08
CA SER A 70 -11.84 -17.57 -0.18
C SER A 70 -11.26 -16.89 -1.43
N ASN A 71 -10.73 -15.67 -1.30
CA ASN A 71 -10.20 -14.91 -2.43
C ASN A 71 -8.70 -15.18 -2.61
N ARG A 72 -8.38 -15.89 -3.70
CA ARG A 72 -7.02 -16.28 -4.09
C ARG A 72 -6.04 -15.11 -4.19
N GLU A 73 -6.49 -13.90 -4.55
CA GLU A 73 -5.65 -12.70 -4.61
C GLU A 73 -4.99 -12.35 -3.24
N TRP A 74 -5.63 -12.72 -2.14
CA TRP A 74 -5.14 -12.47 -0.78
C TRP A 74 -4.22 -13.58 -0.25
N LEU A 75 -4.22 -14.73 -0.91
CA LEU A 75 -3.48 -15.93 -0.50
C LEU A 75 -2.16 -16.09 -1.25
N GLU A 76 -2.02 -15.45 -2.41
CA GLU A 76 -0.89 -15.63 -3.30
C GLU A 76 -0.08 -14.35 -3.44
N CYS A 77 1.24 -14.49 -3.42
CA CYS A 77 2.11 -13.42 -3.90
C CYS A 77 1.85 -13.23 -5.39
N TRP A 78 1.59 -12.00 -5.81
CA TRP A 78 1.67 -11.63 -7.22
C TRP A 78 3.09 -11.93 -7.73
N LEU A 79 3.17 -12.89 -8.66
CA LEU A 79 4.32 -13.20 -9.53
C LEU A 79 4.02 -12.69 -10.93
#